data_AF-A0A8J8CZK4-F1
#
_entry.id   AF-A0A8J8CZK4-F1
#
_cell.length_a   1.000
_cell.length_b   1.000
_cell.length_c   1.000
_cell.angle_alpha   90.00
_cell.angle_beta   90.00
_cell.angle_gamma   90.00
#
_symmetry.space_group_name_H-M   'P 1'
#
loop_
_entity.id
_entity.type
_entity.pdbx_description
1 polymer ?
#
loop_
_entity_poly.entity_id
_entity_poly.type
_entity_poly.pdbx_seq_one_letter_code
_entity_poly.pdbx_strand_id
1 'polypeptide(L)'
;MSCPDCGGDLVSFPVPADLRQFLPGNARGASVCRVCLALQPETAPPEAVPDFGLSDAIPDDDGAAVPLLLLVGLLDSLAMHREEITALLERVEREGVDPLLVLDRLDSSYGEAAHVDLGRRRRQLEQLL
;
A
#
# COMPACT_ATOMS: atom_id res chain seq x y z
N MET A 1 -5.56 -11.81 12.48
CA MET A 1 -6.18 -10.64 13.12
C MET A 1 -7.19 -10.06 12.14
N SER A 2 -8.29 -9.49 12.62
CA SER A 2 -9.30 -8.85 11.76
C SER A 2 -8.99 -7.37 11.57
N CYS A 3 -9.30 -6.83 10.41
CA CYS A 3 -9.13 -5.41 10.10
C CYS A 3 -9.97 -4.56 11.06
N PRO A 4 -9.38 -3.54 11.73
CA PRO A 4 -10.13 -2.68 12.63
C PRO A 4 -11.17 -1.81 11.88
N ASP A 5 -10.92 -1.49 10.62
CA ASP A 5 -11.79 -0.62 9.82
C ASP A 5 -13.06 -1.30 9.28
N CYS A 6 -12.98 -2.57 8.89
CA CYS A 6 -14.10 -3.28 8.25
C CYS A 6 -14.34 -4.72 8.77
N GLY A 7 -13.50 -5.22 9.68
CA GLY A 7 -13.58 -6.59 10.20
C GLY A 7 -13.06 -7.69 9.27
N GLY A 8 -12.62 -7.35 8.06
CA GLY A 8 -12.13 -8.30 7.06
C GLY A 8 -10.78 -8.95 7.39
N ASP A 9 -10.38 -9.92 6.58
CA ASP A 9 -9.11 -10.63 6.76
C ASP A 9 -7.90 -9.77 6.42
N LEU A 10 -6.87 -9.86 7.26
CA LEU A 10 -5.58 -9.22 7.08
C LEU A 10 -4.54 -10.23 6.59
N VAL A 11 -3.70 -9.81 5.66
CA VAL A 11 -2.51 -10.55 5.22
C VAL A 11 -1.25 -9.75 5.58
N SER A 12 -0.36 -10.37 6.35
CA SER A 12 0.87 -9.75 6.85
C SER A 12 2.05 -10.03 5.92
N PHE A 13 2.94 -9.07 5.73
CA PHE A 13 4.12 -9.19 4.87
C PHE A 13 5.33 -8.46 5.47
N PRO A 14 6.56 -8.95 5.24
CA PRO A 14 7.77 -8.25 5.64
C PRO A 14 7.98 -7.01 4.77
N VAL A 15 8.52 -5.96 5.37
CA VAL A 15 8.97 -4.78 4.64
C VAL A 15 10.51 -4.79 4.56
N PRO A 16 11.09 -4.67 3.36
CA PRO A 16 12.53 -4.54 3.16
C PRO A 16 13.14 -3.45 4.04
N ALA A 17 14.37 -3.67 4.51
CA ALA A 17 14.99 -2.83 5.54
C ALA A 17 15.10 -1.35 5.14
N ASP A 18 15.34 -1.07 3.87
CA ASP A 18 15.39 0.27 3.27
C ASP A 18 14.03 0.98 3.26
N LEU A 19 12.93 0.24 3.18
CA LEU A 19 11.56 0.77 3.17
C LEU A 19 10.92 0.89 4.56
N ARG A 20 11.54 0.32 5.61
CA ARG A 20 10.98 0.37 6.99
C ARG A 20 10.88 1.78 7.55
N GLN A 21 11.60 2.75 6.98
CA GLN A 21 11.47 4.16 7.36
C GLN A 21 10.07 4.73 7.11
N PHE A 22 9.30 4.11 6.21
CA PHE A 22 7.92 4.50 5.92
C PHE A 22 6.89 3.89 6.88
N LEU A 23 7.34 3.06 7.83
CA LEU A 23 6.49 2.46 8.86
C LEU A 23 6.61 3.23 10.18
N PRO A 24 5.52 3.31 10.96
CA PRO A 24 5.57 3.92 12.28
C PRO A 24 6.34 3.05 13.29
N GLY A 25 7.10 3.71 14.16
CA GLY A 25 7.73 3.09 15.32
C GLY A 25 8.83 2.09 14.95
N ASN A 26 8.71 0.86 15.47
CA ASN A 26 9.68 -0.22 15.28
C ASN A 26 9.13 -1.36 14.41
N ALA A 27 8.05 -1.11 13.66
CA ALA A 27 7.45 -2.09 12.78
C ALA A 27 8.45 -2.57 11.72
N ARG A 28 8.41 -3.88 11.44
CA ARG A 28 9.31 -4.55 10.48
C ARG A 28 8.57 -5.01 9.23
N GLY A 29 7.25 -4.95 9.27
CA GLY A 29 6.35 -5.26 8.17
C GLY A 29 5.03 -4.53 8.32
N ALA A 30 4.07 -4.90 7.50
CA ALA A 30 2.71 -4.41 7.59
C ALA A 30 1.72 -5.53 7.30
N SER A 31 0.46 -5.29 7.61
CA SER A 31 -0.66 -6.14 7.24
C SER A 31 -1.64 -5.32 6.42
N VAL A 32 -2.09 -5.85 5.28
CA VAL A 32 -3.09 -5.22 4.43
C VAL A 32 -4.42 -5.97 4.51
N CYS A 33 -5.52 -5.24 4.58
CA CYS A 33 -6.85 -5.83 4.51
C CYS A 33 -7.22 -6.21 3.08
N ARG A 34 -7.67 -7.45 2.90
CA ARG A 34 -8.13 -7.95 1.59
C ARG A 34 -9.44 -7.34 1.12
N VAL A 35 -10.18 -6.69 2.01
CA VAL A 35 -11.51 -6.14 1.75
C VAL A 35 -11.46 -4.63 1.49
N CYS A 36 -10.73 -3.88 2.33
CA CYS A 36 -10.71 -2.41 2.23
C CYS A 36 -9.32 -1.81 1.96
N LEU A 37 -8.29 -2.62 1.79
CA LEU A 37 -6.91 -2.17 1.57
C LEU A 37 -6.30 -1.33 2.72
N ALA A 38 -6.93 -1.26 3.89
CA ALA A 38 -6.32 -0.61 5.05
C ALA A 38 -5.03 -1.33 5.46
N LEU A 39 -3.97 -0.55 5.72
CA LEU A 39 -2.70 -1.06 6.21
C LEU A 39 -2.57 -0.88 7.73
N GLN A 40 -1.99 -1.88 8.38
CA GLN A 40 -1.68 -1.87 9.80
C GLN A 40 -0.20 -2.20 10.00
N PRO A 41 0.54 -1.48 10.85
CA PRO A 41 1.94 -1.82 11.13
C PRO A 41 2.06 -3.18 11.81
N GLU A 42 3.07 -3.96 11.41
CA GLU A 42 3.35 -5.28 11.96
C GLU A 42 4.79 -5.34 12.50
N THR A 43 4.95 -5.76 13.75
CA THR A 43 6.26 -5.83 14.42
C THR A 43 6.95 -7.17 14.21
N ALA A 44 6.17 -8.24 14.03
CA ALA A 44 6.65 -9.60 13.79
C ALA A 44 6.02 -10.18 12.51
N PRO A 45 6.35 -9.62 11.32
CA PRO A 45 5.84 -10.13 10.06
C PRO A 45 6.43 -11.51 9.71
N PRO A 46 5.83 -12.24 8.75
CA PRO A 46 6.45 -13.44 8.21
C PRO A 46 7.79 -13.15 7.53
N GLU A 47 8.60 -14.19 7.32
CA GLU A 47 9.93 -14.04 6.71
C GLU A 47 9.89 -13.75 5.20
N ALA A 48 8.85 -14.22 4.52
CA ALA A 48 8.65 -14.05 3.09
C ALA A 48 7.37 -13.28 2.81
N VAL A 49 7.34 -12.58 1.67
CA VAL A 49 6.14 -11.94 1.16
C VAL A 49 5.15 -13.05 0.74
N PRO A 50 3.93 -13.07 1.31
CA PRO A 50 2.92 -14.02 0.90
C PRO A 50 2.27 -13.58 -0.40
N ASP A 51 1.53 -14.49 -1.04
CA ASP A 51 0.48 -14.06 -1.97
C ASP A 51 -0.57 -13.24 -1.21
N PHE A 52 -0.71 -11.98 -1.62
CA PHE A 52 -1.63 -11.06 -0.99
C PHE A 52 -3.08 -11.49 -1.20
N GLY A 53 -3.40 -12.17 -2.31
CA GLY A 53 -4.78 -12.49 -2.70
C GLY A 53 -5.64 -11.23 -2.84
N LEU A 54 -5.05 -10.16 -3.38
CA LEU A 54 -5.71 -8.89 -3.69
C LEU A 54 -6.10 -8.85 -5.17
N SER A 55 -6.63 -7.72 -5.63
CA SER A 55 -6.88 -7.48 -7.06
C SER A 55 -5.63 -7.78 -7.91
N ASP A 56 -5.84 -8.33 -9.11
CA ASP A 56 -4.82 -8.55 -10.16
C ASP A 56 -4.08 -7.26 -10.59
N ALA A 57 -4.50 -6.11 -10.06
CA ALA A 57 -3.79 -4.85 -10.19
C ALA A 57 -2.47 -4.80 -9.41
N ILE A 58 -2.34 -5.57 -8.31
CA ILE A 58 -1.12 -5.62 -7.52
C ILE A 58 -0.05 -6.41 -8.32
N PRO A 59 1.16 -5.86 -8.51
CA PRO A 59 2.25 -6.60 -9.16
C PRO A 59 2.61 -7.90 -8.43
N ASP A 60 3.00 -8.92 -9.18
CA ASP A 60 3.51 -10.18 -8.62
C ASP A 60 4.93 -10.05 -8.05
N ASP A 61 5.70 -9.04 -8.51
CA ASP A 61 7.06 -8.80 -8.04
C ASP A 61 7.06 -8.04 -6.71
N ASP A 62 7.67 -8.65 -5.68
CA ASP A 62 7.78 -8.08 -4.33
C ASP A 62 8.41 -6.69 -4.31
N GLY A 63 9.37 -6.44 -5.22
CA GLY A 63 10.08 -5.16 -5.36
C GLY A 63 9.17 -4.01 -5.75
N ALA A 64 8.10 -4.29 -6.51
CA ALA A 64 7.06 -3.32 -6.84
C ALA A 64 5.85 -3.40 -5.90
N ALA A 65 5.42 -4.60 -5.50
CA ALA A 65 4.21 -4.83 -4.72
C ALA A 65 4.30 -4.23 -3.31
N VAL A 66 5.41 -4.46 -2.61
CA VAL A 66 5.60 -3.96 -1.24
C VAL A 66 5.60 -2.43 -1.17
N PRO A 67 6.40 -1.69 -1.95
CA PRO A 67 6.34 -0.22 -1.90
C PRO A 67 5.00 0.34 -2.38
N LEU A 68 4.32 -0.32 -3.32
CA LEU A 68 2.97 0.07 -3.74
C LEU A 68 1.96 -0.05 -2.59
N LEU A 69 1.99 -1.16 -1.83
CA LEU A 69 1.09 -1.33 -0.68
C LEU A 69 1.40 -0.31 0.42
N LEU A 70 2.67 -0.01 0.68
CA LEU A 70 3.05 1.07 1.60
C LEU A 70 2.52 2.42 1.12
N LEU A 71 2.63 2.73 -0.17
CA LEU A 71 2.06 3.94 -0.76
C LEU A 71 0.56 4.03 -0.46
N VAL A 72 -0.20 2.96 -0.75
CA VAL A 72 -1.65 2.89 -0.47
C VAL A 72 -1.95 3.17 0.99
N GLY A 73 -1.16 2.61 1.92
CA GLY A 73 -1.32 2.84 3.36
C GLY A 73 -1.09 4.30 3.79
N LEU A 74 -0.25 5.05 3.09
CA LEU A 74 0.03 6.46 3.39
C LEU A 74 -0.99 7.42 2.75
N LEU A 75 -1.83 6.95 1.82
CA LEU A 75 -2.82 7.79 1.13
C LEU A 75 -3.92 8.30 2.06
N ASP A 76 -4.12 7.70 3.24
CA ASP A 76 -5.07 8.21 4.22
C ASP A 76 -4.68 9.63 4.70
N SER A 77 -3.38 9.90 4.79
CA SER A 77 -2.84 11.19 5.23
C SER A 77 -1.77 11.76 4.28
N LEU A 78 -2.17 12.05 3.03
CA LEU A 78 -1.28 12.65 2.01
C LEU A 78 -0.49 13.87 2.51
N ALA A 79 -1.13 14.76 3.27
CA ALA A 79 -0.50 16.00 3.71
C ALA A 79 0.65 15.78 4.69
N MET A 80 0.59 14.71 5.49
CA MET A 80 1.62 14.39 6.47
C MET A 80 2.75 13.54 5.89
N HIS A 81 2.52 12.90 4.75
CA HIS A 81 3.43 11.90 4.18
C HIS A 81 3.89 12.23 2.76
N ARG A 82 3.89 13.51 2.37
CA ARG A 82 4.12 13.90 0.98
C ARG A 82 5.47 13.42 0.45
N GLU A 83 6.54 13.56 1.23
CA GLU A 83 7.90 13.19 0.80
C GLU A 83 8.03 11.67 0.68
N GLU A 84 7.48 10.94 1.63
CA GLU A 84 7.44 9.48 1.65
C GLU A 84 6.66 8.91 0.47
N ILE A 85 5.51 9.51 0.18
CA ILE A 85 4.66 9.16 -0.95
C ILE A 85 5.42 9.36 -2.27
N THR A 86 6.08 10.50 -2.46
CA THR A 86 6.88 10.74 -3.68
C THR A 86 8.01 9.73 -3.81
N ALA A 87 8.73 9.43 -2.72
CA ALA A 87 9.81 8.44 -2.74
C ALA A 87 9.31 7.03 -3.11
N LEU A 88 8.13 6.64 -2.63
CA LEU A 88 7.50 5.36 -2.96
C LEU A 88 6.99 5.32 -4.40
N LEU A 89 6.41 6.40 -4.92
CA LEU A 89 6.03 6.50 -6.34
C LEU A 89 7.24 6.24 -7.24
N GLU A 90 8.35 6.96 -7.03
CA GLU A 90 9.57 6.76 -7.80
C GLU A 90 10.14 5.34 -7.63
N ARG A 91 10.01 4.75 -6.43
CA ARG A 91 10.48 3.38 -6.15
C ARG A 91 9.72 2.34 -6.96
N VAL A 92 8.40 2.50 -7.08
CA VAL A 92 7.53 1.62 -7.87
C VAL A 92 7.81 1.79 -9.37
N GLU A 93 7.97 3.02 -9.84
CA GLU A 93 8.30 3.32 -11.24
C GLU A 93 9.64 2.74 -11.67
N ARG A 94 10.65 2.73 -10.79
CA ARG A 94 11.96 2.12 -11.07
C ARG A 94 11.87 0.61 -11.30
N GLU A 95 10.85 -0.06 -10.76
CA GLU A 95 10.57 -1.48 -11.02
C GLU A 95 9.72 -1.68 -12.29
N GLY A 96 9.44 -0.60 -13.04
CA GLY A 96 8.71 -0.64 -14.31
C GLY A 96 7.20 -0.68 -14.16
N VAL A 97 6.65 -0.37 -12.99
CA VAL A 97 5.22 -0.32 -12.71
C VAL A 97 4.76 1.13 -12.63
N ASP A 98 3.66 1.48 -13.31
CA ASP A 98 3.01 2.78 -13.16
C ASP A 98 2.09 2.76 -11.92
N PRO A 99 2.44 3.45 -10.82
CA PRO A 99 1.67 3.41 -9.59
C PRO A 99 0.28 4.06 -9.75
N LEU A 100 0.14 5.08 -10.60
CA LEU A 100 -1.15 5.77 -10.81
C LEU A 100 -2.11 4.86 -11.57
N LEU A 101 -1.62 4.12 -12.56
CA LEU A 101 -2.40 3.11 -13.27
C LEU A 101 -2.86 1.98 -12.33
N VAL A 102 -2.00 1.55 -11.41
CA VAL A 102 -2.39 0.54 -10.42
C VAL A 102 -3.45 1.08 -9.46
N LEU A 103 -3.31 2.32 -8.98
CA LEU A 103 -4.33 2.96 -8.13
C LEU A 103 -5.69 3.08 -8.86
N ASP A 104 -5.70 3.39 -10.16
CA ASP A 104 -6.92 3.46 -10.96
C ASP A 104 -7.63 2.09 -11.09
N ARG A 105 -6.84 1.02 -11.26
CA ARG A 105 -7.36 -0.36 -11.28
C ARG A 105 -7.85 -0.84 -9.92
N LEU A 106 -7.16 -0.45 -8.84
CA LEU A 106 -7.61 -0.72 -7.48
C LEU A 106 -8.91 0.03 -7.17
N ASP A 107 -9.04 1.30 -7.56
CA ASP A 107 -10.28 2.08 -7.45
C ASP A 107 -11.43 1.38 -8.19
N SER A 108 -11.17 0.87 -9.39
CA SER A 108 -12.14 0.09 -10.16
C SER A 108 -12.54 -1.24 -9.50
N SER A 109 -11.62 -1.87 -8.75
CA SER A 109 -11.85 -3.18 -8.12
C SER A 109 -12.53 -3.06 -6.76
N TYR A 110 -12.15 -2.07 -5.95
CA TYR A 110 -12.58 -1.90 -4.57
C TYR A 110 -13.65 -0.81 -4.41
N GLY A 111 -13.58 0.26 -5.20
CA GLY A 111 -14.50 1.39 -5.14
C GLY A 111 -14.71 1.89 -3.70
N GLU A 112 -15.97 2.00 -3.29
CA GLU A 112 -16.36 2.47 -1.95
C GLU A 112 -15.95 1.53 -0.81
N ALA A 113 -15.54 0.28 -1.09
CA ALA A 113 -15.04 -0.62 -0.07
C ALA A 113 -13.63 -0.25 0.38
N ALA A 114 -12.87 0.48 -0.44
CA ALA A 114 -11.54 0.95 -0.07
C ALA A 114 -11.62 1.90 1.12
N HIS A 115 -10.69 1.77 2.06
CA HIS A 115 -10.61 2.60 3.26
C HIS A 115 -10.37 4.08 2.92
N VAL A 116 -9.72 4.34 1.78
CA VAL A 116 -9.47 5.67 1.24
C VAL A 116 -10.12 5.81 -0.14
N ASP A 117 -10.54 7.01 -0.49
CA ASP A 117 -11.04 7.35 -1.84
C ASP A 117 -9.87 7.35 -2.84
N LEU A 118 -9.56 6.18 -3.40
CA LEU A 118 -8.42 5.95 -4.30
C LEU A 118 -8.48 6.86 -5.52
N GLY A 119 -9.65 7.01 -6.15
CA GLY A 119 -9.85 7.91 -7.29
C GLY A 119 -9.54 9.37 -6.96
N ARG A 120 -9.95 9.88 -5.80
CA ARG A 120 -9.59 11.23 -5.34
C ARG A 120 -8.11 11.36 -5.03
N ARG A 121 -7.52 10.38 -4.34
CA ARG A 121 -6.11 10.40 -3.96
C ARG A 121 -5.20 10.37 -5.19
N ARG A 122 -5.52 9.55 -6.20
CA ARG A 122 -4.82 9.53 -7.50
C ARG A 122 -4.78 10.91 -8.15
N ARG A 123 -5.94 11.59 -8.28
CA ARG A 123 -6.00 12.95 -8.84
C ARG A 123 -5.18 13.97 -8.04
N GLN A 124 -5.06 13.79 -6.72
CA GLN A 124 -4.23 14.64 -5.89
C GLN A 124 -2.75 14.39 -6.16
N LEU A 125 -2.33 13.12 -6.30
CA LEU A 125 -0.94 12.77 -6.65
C LEU A 125 -0.52 13.34 -8.00
N GLU A 126 -1.39 13.29 -9.01
CA GLU A 126 -1.15 13.88 -10.34
C GLU A 126 -0.89 15.39 -10.29
N GLN A 127 -1.37 16.10 -9.26
CA GLN A 127 -1.13 17.54 -9.08
C GLN A 127 0.15 17.82 -8.29
N LEU A 128 0.75 16.81 -7.66
CA LEU A 128 1.95 16.94 -6.84
C LEU A 128 3.23 16.66 -7.62
N LEU A 129 3.14 15.91 -8.72
CA LEU A 129 4.19 15.61 -9.70
C LEU A 129 4.29 16.73 -10.73
#